data_AF-A0AAX0L4R4-F1
#
_entry.id   AF-A0AAX0L4R4-F1
#
_cell.length_a   1.000
_cell.length_b   1.000
_cell.length_c   1.000
_cell.angle_alpha   90.00
_cell.angle_beta   90.00
_cell.angle_gamma   90.00
#
_symmetry.space_group_name_H-M   'P 1'
#
loop_
_entity.id
_entity.type
_entity.pdbx_description
1 polymer ?
#
loop_
_entity_poly.entity_id
_entity_poly.type
_entity_poly.pdbx_seq_one_letter_code
_entity_poly.pdbx_strand_id
1 'polypeptide(L)'
;MSEPHRHATHPDLIKRLKRAEGHLRHVIGMIEAEQGCLDIARQLTAVESAITSAKRVLIHDHIDHCLDHDAGEVLAEMKALTKLL
;
A
#
# COMPACT_ATOMS: atom_id res chain seq x y z
N MET A 1 13.38 22.22 5.02
CA MET A 1 12.03 22.30 4.42
C MET A 1 11.97 21.14 3.44
N SER A 2 11.35 20.02 3.83
CA SER A 2 11.34 18.80 2.99
C SER A 2 10.37 19.03 1.83
N GLU A 3 10.91 19.27 0.64
CA GLU A 3 10.12 19.34 -0.59
C GLU A 3 9.40 18.01 -0.82
N PRO A 4 8.11 18.02 -1.19
CA PRO A 4 7.39 16.79 -1.45
C PRO A 4 7.93 16.18 -2.76
N HIS A 5 8.83 15.20 -2.62
CA HIS A 5 9.32 14.39 -3.73
C HIS A 5 8.11 13.76 -4.45
N ARG A 6 7.78 14.27 -5.63
CA ARG A 6 6.72 13.73 -6.51
C ARG A 6 7.31 12.58 -7.30
N HIS A 7 6.98 11.35 -6.94
CA HIS A 7 7.52 10.15 -7.58
C HIS A 7 6.78 9.85 -8.89
N ALA A 8 7.49 9.39 -9.92
CA ALA A 8 6.90 9.08 -11.22
C ALA A 8 6.00 7.82 -11.19
N THR A 9 6.17 6.95 -10.20
CA THR A 9 5.54 5.61 -10.12
C THR A 9 4.18 5.62 -9.39
N HIS A 10 3.70 6.80 -9.00
CA HIS A 10 2.37 6.98 -8.43
C HIS A 10 1.21 6.36 -9.26
N PRO A 11 1.22 6.30 -10.62
CA PRO A 11 0.11 5.72 -11.37
C PRO A 11 -0.12 4.23 -11.06
N ASP A 12 0.96 3.47 -10.87
CA ASP A 12 0.91 2.04 -10.59
C ASP A 12 0.49 1.74 -9.15
N LEU A 13 0.93 2.58 -8.21
CA LEU A 13 0.45 2.56 -6.84
C LEU A 13 -1.04 2.91 -6.76
N ILE A 14 -1.47 3.96 -7.45
CA ILE A 14 -2.88 4.38 -7.52
C ILE A 14 -3.75 3.26 -8.09
N LYS A 15 -3.32 2.57 -9.16
CA LYS A 15 -4.04 1.41 -9.72
C LYS A 15 -4.21 0.27 -8.71
N ARG A 16 -3.22 0.02 -7.86
CA ARG A 16 -3.30 -1.03 -6.82
C ARG A 16 -4.22 -0.61 -5.68
N LEU A 17 -4.11 0.64 -5.22
CA LEU A 17 -5.00 1.20 -4.20
C LEU A 17 -6.47 1.23 -4.66
N LYS A 18 -6.75 1.57 -5.92
CA LYS A 18 -8.10 1.50 -6.49
C LYS A 18 -8.68 0.07 -6.48
N ARG A 19 -7.86 -0.96 -6.64
CA ARG A 19 -8.33 -2.36 -6.49
C ARG A 19 -8.67 -2.67 -5.03
N ALA A 20 -7.83 -2.26 -4.09
CA ALA A 20 -8.11 -2.40 -2.67
C ALA A 20 -9.40 -1.66 -2.26
N GLU A 21 -9.62 -0.45 -2.80
CA GLU A 21 -10.85 0.33 -2.61
C GLU A 21 -12.09 -0.44 -3.11
N GLY A 22 -12.02 -1.06 -4.30
CA GLY A 22 -13.10 -1.87 -4.83
C GLY A 22 -13.43 -3.08 -3.94
N HIS A 23 -12.41 -3.77 -3.45
CA HIS A 23 -12.60 -4.89 -2.51
C HIS A 23 -13.21 -4.41 -1.19
N LEU A 24 -12.76 -3.28 -0.66
CA LEU A 24 -13.29 -2.71 0.58
C LEU A 24 -14.75 -2.29 0.43
N ARG A 25 -15.11 -1.66 -0.70
CA ARG A 25 -16.52 -1.32 -1.00
C ARG A 25 -17.38 -2.57 -1.08
N HIS A 26 -16.88 -3.66 -1.65
CA HIS A 26 -17.58 -4.93 -1.66
C HIS A 26 -17.81 -5.46 -0.25
N VAL A 27 -16.77 -5.50 0.60
CA VAL A 27 -16.87 -5.92 2.01
C VAL A 27 -17.94 -5.14 2.77
N ILE A 28 -18.00 -3.81 2.59
CA ILE A 28 -19.04 -2.98 3.21
C ILE A 28 -20.43 -3.45 2.78
N GLY A 29 -20.64 -3.67 1.48
CA GLY A 29 -21.90 -4.22 0.97
C GLY A 29 -22.23 -5.62 1.51
N MET A 30 -21.24 -6.48 1.74
CA MET A 30 -21.45 -7.79 2.36
C MET A 30 -21.95 -7.66 3.80
N ILE A 31 -21.44 -6.68 4.55
CA ILE A 31 -21.86 -6.40 5.93
C ILE A 31 -23.29 -5.84 5.94
N GLU A 32 -23.58 -4.89 5.06
CA GLU A 32 -24.93 -4.32 4.91
C GLU A 32 -25.98 -5.36 4.49
N ALA A 33 -25.56 -6.37 3.72
CA ALA A 33 -26.40 -7.49 3.31
C ALA A 33 -26.42 -8.67 4.30
N GLU A 34 -25.86 -8.49 5.51
CA GLU A 34 -25.81 -9.50 6.59
C GLU A 34 -25.22 -10.86 6.13
N GLN A 35 -24.21 -10.82 5.26
CA GLN A 35 -23.55 -12.04 4.78
C GLN A 35 -22.75 -12.76 5.86
N GLY A 36 -22.39 -14.01 5.60
CA GLY A 36 -21.67 -14.85 6.54
C GLY A 36 -20.31 -14.27 6.97
N CYS A 37 -20.05 -14.26 8.28
CA CYS A 37 -18.82 -13.72 8.87
C CYS A 37 -17.54 -14.32 8.27
N LEU A 38 -17.57 -15.59 7.88
CA LEU A 38 -16.42 -16.27 7.28
C LEU A 38 -16.05 -15.69 5.90
N ASP A 39 -17.05 -15.39 5.08
CA ASP A 39 -16.82 -14.84 3.74
C ASP A 39 -16.38 -13.36 3.82
N ILE A 40 -16.93 -12.61 4.78
CA ILE A 40 -16.46 -11.25 5.10
C ILE A 40 -14.98 -11.27 5.52
N ALA A 41 -14.58 -12.19 6.42
CA ALA A 41 -13.19 -12.32 6.87
C ALA A 41 -12.23 -12.71 5.73
N ARG A 42 -12.68 -13.56 4.80
CA ARG A 42 -11.93 -13.91 3.58
C ARG A 42 -11.75 -12.71 2.65
N GLN A 43 -12.76 -11.86 2.52
CA GLN A 43 -12.63 -10.66 1.69
C GLN A 43 -11.75 -9.59 2.37
N LEU A 44 -11.81 -9.44 3.68
CA LEU A 44 -10.92 -8.55 4.43
C LEU A 44 -9.44 -8.93 4.27
N THR A 45 -9.11 -10.23 4.30
CA THR A 45 -7.73 -10.69 4.05
C THR A 45 -7.27 -10.42 2.61
N ALA A 46 -8.19 -10.43 1.64
CA ALA A 46 -7.89 -10.00 0.27
C ALA A 46 -7.61 -8.49 0.18
N VAL A 47 -8.35 -7.66 0.94
CA VAL A 47 -8.08 -6.21 1.06
C VAL A 47 -6.70 -5.97 1.67
N GLU A 48 -6.38 -6.63 2.78
CA GLU A 48 -5.08 -6.54 3.46
C GLU A 48 -3.93 -6.91 2.53
N SER A 49 -4.08 -8.00 1.77
CA SER A 49 -3.09 -8.45 0.79
C SER A 49 -2.87 -7.41 -0.32
N ALA A 50 -3.93 -6.78 -0.81
CA ALA A 50 -3.85 -5.73 -1.82
C ALA A 50 -3.12 -4.48 -1.29
N ILE A 51 -3.41 -4.07 -0.05
CA ILE A 51 -2.74 -2.95 0.63
C ILE A 51 -1.25 -3.28 0.86
N THR A 52 -0.94 -4.49 1.31
CA THR A 52 0.44 -4.93 1.51
C THR A 52 1.23 -4.91 0.21
N SER A 53 0.62 -5.35 -0.89
CA SER A 53 1.22 -5.28 -2.23
C SER A 53 1.47 -3.82 -2.65
N ALA A 54 0.50 -2.93 -2.45
CA ALA A 54 0.67 -1.50 -2.72
C ALA A 54 1.81 -0.90 -1.90
N LYS A 55 1.91 -1.23 -0.61
CA LYS A 55 2.98 -0.74 0.25
C LYS A 55 4.37 -1.22 -0.22
N ARG A 56 4.50 -2.48 -0.64
CA ARG A 56 5.76 -2.99 -1.19
C ARG A 56 6.20 -2.23 -2.44
N VAL A 57 5.27 -1.90 -3.33
CA VAL A 57 5.57 -1.11 -4.53
C VAL A 57 6.01 0.30 -4.17
N LEU A 58 5.36 0.95 -3.20
CA LEU A 58 5.78 2.26 -2.71
C LEU A 58 7.20 2.23 -2.14
N ILE A 59 7.53 1.20 -1.35
CA ILE A 59 8.87 1.05 -0.77
C ILE A 59 9.91 0.79 -1.85
N HIS A 60 9.63 -0.07 -2.82
CA HIS A 60 10.55 -0.34 -3.93
C HIS A 60 10.80 0.90 -4.79
N ASP A 61 9.74 1.64 -5.11
CA ASP A 61 9.83 2.92 -5.81
C ASP A 61 10.69 3.93 -5.04
N HIS A 62 10.51 4.00 -3.72
CA HIS A 62 11.32 4.84 -2.85
C HIS A 62 12.79 4.42 -2.85
N ILE A 63 13.09 3.11 -2.80
CA ILE A 63 14.47 2.59 -2.84
C ILE A 63 15.15 2.92 -4.17
N ASP A 64 14.49 2.64 -5.30
CA ASP A 64 15.05 2.89 -6.64
C ASP A 64 15.40 4.37 -6.84
N HIS A 65 14.63 5.29 -6.25
CA HIS A 65 14.85 6.73 -6.35
C HIS A 65 15.76 7.32 -5.27
N CYS A 66 15.78 6.76 -4.05
CA CYS A 66 16.66 7.22 -2.97
C CYS A 66 18.09 6.73 -3.11
N LEU A 67 18.35 5.64 -3.83
CA LEU A 67 19.72 5.19 -4.15
C LEU A 67 20.52 6.20 -5.00
N ASP A 68 19.84 7.18 -5.63
CA ASP A 68 20.47 8.34 -6.29
C ASP A 68 20.84 9.47 -5.31
N HIS A 69 20.54 9.35 -4.02
CA HIS A 69 20.85 10.33 -2.96
C HIS A 69 21.63 9.68 -1.80
N ASP A 70 22.22 10.54 -0.96
CA ASP A 70 23.22 10.22 0.07
C ASP A 70 22.86 8.98 0.92
N ALA A 71 23.70 7.93 0.85
CA ALA A 71 23.42 6.59 1.38
C ALA A 71 23.09 6.52 2.88
N GLY A 72 23.48 7.54 3.67
CA GLY A 72 23.18 7.62 5.10
C GLY A 72 21.70 7.91 5.41
N GLU A 73 21.05 8.74 4.58
CA GLU A 73 19.65 9.15 4.78
C GLU A 73 18.69 8.04 4.31
N VAL A 74 19.05 7.35 3.22
CA VAL A 74 18.33 6.19 2.66
C VAL A 74 18.15 5.08 3.69
N LEU A 75 19.19 4.77 4.47
CA LEU A 75 19.15 3.68 5.44
C LEU A 75 18.16 3.96 6.59
N ALA A 76 18.03 5.22 7.01
CA ALA A 76 17.12 5.64 8.06
C ALA A 76 15.65 5.55 7.59
N GLU A 77 15.37 6.02 6.37
CA GLU A 77 14.04 5.95 5.76
C GLU A 77 13.62 4.51 5.45
N MET A 78 14.52 3.69 4.90
CA MET A 78 14.27 2.26 4.67
C MET A 78 13.90 1.52 5.96
N LYS A 79 14.56 1.85 7.08
CA LYS A 79 14.27 1.25 8.38
C LYS A 79 12.89 1.66 8.91
N ALA A 80 12.47 2.89 8.67
CA ALA A 80 11.12 3.35 9.03
C ALA A 80 10.04 2.66 8.18
N LEU A 81 10.26 2.54 6.88
CA LEU A 81 9.33 1.91 5.93
C LEU A 81 9.19 0.39 6.13
N THR A 82 10.29 -0.31 6.39
CA THR A 82 10.28 -1.76 6.63
C THR A 82 9.54 -2.11 7.91
N LYS A 83 9.54 -1.21 8.92
CA LYS A 83 8.83 -1.40 10.18
C LYS A 83 7.30 -1.38 10.06
N LEU A 84 6.79 -0.96 8.90
CA LEU A 84 5.36 -0.93 8.61
C LEU A 84 4.86 -2.21 7.94
N LEU A 85 5.75 -3.06 7.42
CA LEU A 85 5.49 -4.43 6.89
C LEU A 85 5.29 -5.42 8.01
#